data_AF-A0A3M0GQW7-F1
#
_entry.id   AF-A0A3M0GQW7-F1
#
_cell.length_a   1.000
_cell.length_b   1.000
_cell.length_c   1.000
_cell.angle_alpha   90.00
_cell.angle_beta   90.00
_cell.angle_gamma   90.00
#
_symmetry.space_group_name_H-M   'P 1'
#
loop_
_entity.id
_entity.type
_entity.pdbx_description
1 polymer ?
#
loop_
_entity_poly.entity_id
_entity_poly.type
_entity_poly.pdbx_seq_one_letter_code
_entity_poly.pdbx_strand_id
1 'polypeptide(L)'
;MKRHPRVLAAALAVALASALWPVSTAAADVAPVKRVSCPSVAEINKFRPAASTEPLLASLEATPTTCSYGVKGLPDIPLGLIFFVSPDFSSPKEVEDSIRAVYESNSIGYEFTPQPLPALGSGAFAWADASIFTDVNWQFSPGAVARMDLGLTWLSKATVPVAKLFRPMMEVYTIPGERTVNGRQWRTTCESYSATARCRTDIFATVIKKTPTGFETVKGWAFNSLTYRWSDRALWKTNPLGRTGKWTSAEGRQWRTECDTPNTGRGACRSYILTTVIDHKGGKYTQDNLWVFNNQVLFN
;
A
#
# COMPACT_ATOMS: atom_id res chain seq x y z
N MET A 1 -7.68 -4.75 -35.63
CA MET A 1 -8.09 -5.12 -34.25
C MET A 1 -7.04 -6.05 -33.63
N LYS A 2 -6.12 -5.52 -32.81
CA LYS A 2 -5.11 -6.31 -32.10
C LYS A 2 -5.77 -6.96 -30.87
N ARG A 3 -5.85 -8.29 -30.84
CA ARG A 3 -6.33 -9.05 -29.68
C ARG A 3 -5.24 -9.02 -28.60
N HIS A 4 -5.50 -8.35 -27.47
CA HIS A 4 -4.67 -8.47 -26.28
C HIS A 4 -4.85 -9.88 -25.67
N PRO A 5 -3.77 -10.58 -25.31
CA PRO A 5 -3.87 -11.85 -24.61
C PRO A 5 -4.43 -11.60 -23.21
N ARG A 6 -5.56 -12.25 -22.88
CA ARG A 6 -6.08 -12.33 -21.52
C ARG A 6 -5.09 -13.15 -20.70
N VAL A 7 -4.25 -12.49 -19.91
CA VAL A 7 -3.49 -13.16 -18.85
C VAL A 7 -4.50 -13.58 -17.79
N LEU A 8 -4.92 -14.85 -17.81
CA LEU A 8 -5.61 -15.45 -16.67
C LEU A 8 -4.63 -15.49 -15.51
N ALA A 9 -4.91 -14.72 -14.47
CA ALA A 9 -4.27 -14.91 -13.19
C ALA A 9 -4.70 -16.29 -12.66
N ALA A 10 -3.79 -17.26 -12.70
CA ALA A 10 -3.97 -18.56 -12.06
C ALA A 10 -4.03 -18.36 -10.53
N ALA A 11 -5.21 -18.06 -10.02
CA ALA A 11 -5.47 -18.05 -8.58
C ALA A 11 -5.73 -19.50 -8.14
N LEU A 12 -4.84 -20.02 -7.31
CA LEU A 12 -4.88 -21.41 -6.87
C LEU A 12 -5.87 -21.56 -5.72
N ALA A 13 -6.86 -22.45 -5.91
CA ALA A 13 -7.63 -22.96 -4.80
C ALA A 13 -6.80 -24.03 -4.07
N VAL A 14 -6.02 -23.62 -3.07
CA VAL A 14 -5.56 -24.56 -2.05
C VAL A 14 -6.79 -24.93 -1.24
N ALA A 15 -7.24 -26.19 -1.35
CA ALA A 15 -8.23 -26.77 -0.44
C ALA A 15 -7.59 -26.92 0.96
N LEU A 16 -7.46 -25.80 1.66
CA LEU A 16 -7.36 -25.80 3.11
C LEU A 16 -8.80 -25.99 3.60
N ALA A 17 -9.02 -27.02 4.41
CA ALA A 17 -10.26 -27.21 5.13
C ALA A 17 -10.69 -25.86 5.73
N SER A 18 -11.76 -25.29 5.16
CA SER A 18 -12.38 -24.07 5.66
C SER A 18 -13.11 -24.43 6.94
N ALA A 19 -12.35 -24.54 8.03
CA ALA A 19 -12.90 -24.27 9.34
C ALA A 19 -13.47 -22.86 9.26
N LEU A 20 -14.78 -22.74 9.47
CA LEU A 20 -15.48 -21.48 9.65
C LEU A 20 -14.89 -20.81 10.89
N TRP A 21 -13.78 -20.10 10.72
CA TRP A 21 -13.23 -19.26 11.76
C TRP A 21 -14.14 -18.03 11.81
N PRO A 22 -14.63 -17.64 13.01
CA PRO A 22 -15.32 -16.37 13.13
C PRO A 22 -14.40 -15.29 12.56
N VAL A 23 -14.94 -14.45 11.69
CA VAL A 23 -14.26 -13.26 11.18
C VAL A 23 -14.03 -12.37 12.40
N SER A 24 -12.90 -12.59 13.08
CA SER A 24 -12.47 -11.76 14.18
C SER A 24 -12.39 -10.33 13.63
N THR A 25 -13.00 -9.39 14.33
CA THR A 25 -12.89 -7.95 14.10
C THR A 25 -11.49 -7.44 14.49
N ALA A 26 -10.45 -8.17 14.09
CA ALA A 26 -9.05 -8.07 14.51
C ALA A 26 -8.30 -6.86 13.92
N ALA A 27 -9.01 -5.78 13.57
CA ALA A 27 -8.34 -4.57 13.09
C ALA A 27 -7.75 -3.73 14.22
N ALA A 28 -8.27 -3.85 15.46
CA ALA A 28 -7.93 -2.93 16.54
C ALA A 28 -6.49 -3.06 17.09
N ASP A 29 -5.86 -4.24 16.99
CA ASP A 29 -4.56 -4.49 17.64
C ASP A 29 -3.34 -4.36 16.72
N VAL A 30 -3.55 -4.07 15.42
CA VAL A 30 -2.46 -3.99 14.45
C VAL A 30 -2.05 -2.54 14.24
N ALA A 31 -0.78 -2.23 14.52
CA ALA A 31 -0.23 -0.88 14.35
C ALA A 31 -0.50 -0.32 12.94
N PRO A 32 -0.87 0.98 12.81
CA PRO A 32 -1.12 1.63 11.53
C PRO A 32 0.05 1.49 10.54
N VAL A 33 -0.24 1.48 9.24
CA VAL A 33 0.83 1.57 8.23
C VAL A 33 1.20 3.02 8.02
N LYS A 34 2.37 3.39 8.51
CA LYS A 34 2.94 4.74 8.32
C LYS A 34 3.93 4.83 7.16
N ARG A 35 4.22 3.72 6.47
CA ARG A 35 5.16 3.71 5.36
C ARG A 35 4.53 4.17 4.05
N VAL A 36 5.22 5.02 3.30
CA VAL A 36 4.73 5.64 2.06
C VAL A 36 5.41 5.11 0.81
N SER A 37 4.62 4.97 -0.25
CA SER A 37 5.11 4.84 -1.62
C SER A 37 5.20 6.24 -2.24
N CYS A 38 6.41 6.81 -2.33
CA CYS A 38 6.62 8.12 -2.92
C CYS A 38 6.47 8.08 -4.45
N PRO A 39 5.54 8.85 -5.06
CA PRO A 39 5.46 8.97 -6.51
C PRO A 39 6.71 9.64 -7.09
N SER A 40 7.02 9.33 -8.34
CA SER A 40 8.18 9.95 -9.00
C SER A 40 7.94 11.44 -9.26
N VAL A 41 9.02 12.22 -9.33
CA VAL A 41 9.00 13.65 -9.73
C VAL A 41 8.23 13.84 -11.03
N ALA A 42 8.48 12.98 -12.02
CA ALA A 42 7.82 13.02 -13.32
C ALA A 42 6.30 12.79 -13.22
N GLU A 43 5.85 11.97 -12.27
CA GLU A 43 4.43 11.69 -12.07
C GLU A 43 3.68 12.89 -11.51
N ILE A 44 4.25 13.57 -10.53
CA ILE A 44 3.66 14.80 -9.95
C ILE A 44 3.67 15.93 -10.99
N ASN A 45 4.79 16.11 -11.70
CA ASN A 45 4.93 17.18 -12.69
C ASN A 45 3.92 17.08 -13.87
N LYS A 46 3.26 15.93 -14.10
CA LYS A 46 2.16 15.82 -15.07
C LYS A 46 0.96 16.70 -14.72
N PHE A 47 0.80 17.09 -13.45
CA PHE A 47 -0.27 17.97 -13.02
C PHE A 47 0.06 19.47 -13.17
N ARG A 48 1.30 19.83 -13.51
CA ARG A 48 1.67 21.22 -13.74
C ARG A 48 1.01 21.73 -15.03
N PRO A 49 0.25 22.83 -14.99
CA PRO A 49 -0.29 23.45 -16.20
C PRO A 49 0.83 23.91 -17.14
N ALA A 50 0.65 23.73 -18.45
CA ALA A 50 1.63 24.18 -19.45
C ALA A 50 1.90 25.69 -19.36
N ALA A 51 0.88 26.48 -19.01
CA ALA A 51 0.96 27.94 -18.86
C ALA A 51 1.56 28.41 -17.52
N SER A 52 1.87 27.50 -16.59
CA SER A 52 2.49 27.91 -15.32
C SER A 52 3.88 28.47 -15.57
N THR A 53 4.23 29.57 -14.89
CA THR A 53 5.58 30.15 -14.86
C THR A 53 6.40 29.64 -13.67
N GLU A 54 5.75 28.99 -12.70
CA GLU A 54 6.40 28.42 -11.53
C GLU A 54 7.32 27.25 -11.93
N PRO A 55 8.41 27.02 -11.21
CA PRO A 55 9.36 25.97 -11.53
C PRO A 55 8.77 24.56 -11.39
N LEU A 56 9.43 23.60 -12.04
CA LEU A 56 9.15 22.17 -11.90
C LEU A 56 9.83 21.61 -10.65
N LEU A 57 9.24 20.54 -10.10
CA LEU A 57 9.94 19.68 -9.16
C LEU A 57 11.10 18.99 -9.89
N ALA A 58 12.23 18.81 -9.21
CA ALA A 58 13.49 18.35 -9.80
C ALA A 58 14.11 17.14 -9.08
N SER A 59 13.91 17.03 -7.77
CA SER A 59 14.48 15.97 -6.95
C SER A 59 13.42 15.34 -6.06
N LEU A 60 13.72 14.13 -5.58
CA LEU A 60 12.97 13.41 -4.57
C LEU A 60 13.95 12.83 -3.56
N GLU A 61 13.77 13.18 -2.30
CA GLU A 61 14.38 12.52 -1.16
C GLU A 61 13.29 11.77 -0.40
N ALA A 62 13.50 10.48 -0.15
CA ALA A 62 12.48 9.62 0.45
C ALA A 62 13.03 8.89 1.67
N THR A 63 12.23 8.90 2.73
CA THR A 63 12.39 8.02 3.89
C THR A 63 11.18 7.08 3.94
N PRO A 64 11.14 6.09 4.85
CA PRO A 64 9.96 5.25 4.97
C PRO A 64 8.65 6.02 5.20
N THR A 65 8.67 7.18 5.84
CA THR A 65 7.47 7.95 6.24
C THR A 65 7.36 9.31 5.57
N THR A 66 8.34 9.73 4.77
CA THR A 66 8.45 11.09 4.22
C THR A 66 8.86 11.06 2.76
N CYS A 67 8.31 11.97 1.95
CA CYS A 67 8.73 12.25 0.58
C CYS A 67 8.93 13.77 0.42
N SER A 68 10.16 14.20 0.19
CA SER A 68 10.53 15.61 0.03
C SER A 68 10.92 15.89 -1.41
N TYR A 69 10.28 16.89 -2.03
CA TYR A 69 10.50 17.24 -3.43
C TYR A 69 11.10 18.63 -3.55
N GLY A 70 12.33 18.68 -4.04
CA GLY A 70 13.04 19.93 -4.31
C GLY A 70 12.66 20.54 -5.66
N VAL A 71 12.88 21.84 -5.77
CA VAL A 71 12.58 22.63 -6.96
C VAL A 71 13.87 22.87 -7.75
N LYS A 72 13.79 22.88 -9.09
CA LYS A 72 14.96 23.13 -9.93
C LYS A 72 15.50 24.56 -9.72
N GLY A 73 16.79 24.69 -9.42
CA GLY A 73 17.51 25.98 -9.45
C GLY A 73 17.25 26.90 -8.26
N LEU A 74 16.61 26.41 -7.20
CA LEU A 74 16.30 27.18 -6.00
C LEU A 74 16.67 26.36 -4.76
N PRO A 75 17.98 26.24 -4.43
CA PRO A 75 18.44 25.48 -3.27
C PRO A 75 17.97 26.08 -1.93
N ASP A 76 17.63 27.38 -1.92
CA ASP A 76 17.23 28.12 -0.71
C ASP A 76 15.70 28.20 -0.52
N ILE A 77 14.89 27.74 -1.49
CA ILE A 77 13.46 27.54 -1.25
C ILE A 77 13.33 26.14 -0.64
N PRO A 78 12.97 26.04 0.65
CA PRO A 78 13.21 24.83 1.42
C PRO A 78 12.67 23.61 0.69
N LEU A 79 11.39 23.62 0.28
CA LEU A 79 10.71 22.46 -0.31
C LEU A 79 9.57 22.92 -1.25
N GLY A 80 9.48 22.31 -2.45
CA GLY A 80 8.36 22.56 -3.37
C GLY A 80 7.11 21.75 -3.00
N LEU A 81 7.34 20.53 -2.52
CA LEU A 81 6.31 19.67 -1.91
C LEU A 81 6.95 18.81 -0.83
N ILE A 82 6.26 18.67 0.30
CA ILE A 82 6.61 17.70 1.35
C ILE A 82 5.39 16.84 1.58
N PHE A 83 5.60 15.54 1.67
CA PHE A 83 4.62 14.60 2.20
C PHE A 83 5.23 13.91 3.41
N PHE A 84 4.47 13.76 4.49
CA PHE A 84 4.85 12.88 5.59
C PHE A 84 3.63 12.28 6.27
N VAL A 85 3.84 11.14 6.92
CA VAL A 85 2.82 10.54 7.79
C VAL A 85 3.05 11.03 9.22
N SER A 86 2.04 11.65 9.81
CA SER A 86 2.13 12.19 11.17
C SER A 86 2.49 11.08 12.18
N PRO A 87 3.51 11.29 13.03
CA PRO A 87 3.81 10.35 14.10
C PRO A 87 2.75 10.38 15.20
N ASP A 88 2.13 11.53 15.45
CA ASP A 88 1.39 11.81 16.69
C ASP A 88 -0.13 11.79 16.51
N PHE A 89 -0.62 11.79 15.27
CA PHE A 89 -2.04 11.87 14.97
C PHE A 89 -2.56 10.60 14.31
N SER A 90 -3.71 10.14 14.80
CA SER A 90 -4.42 8.95 14.34
C SER A 90 -5.59 9.29 13.40
N SER A 91 -6.12 10.52 13.49
CA SER A 91 -7.21 11.02 12.64
C SER A 91 -7.01 12.47 12.19
N PRO A 92 -7.55 12.88 11.02
CA PRO A 92 -7.50 14.27 10.57
C PRO A 92 -8.10 15.26 11.58
N LYS A 93 -9.14 14.86 12.32
CA LYS A 93 -9.79 15.69 13.33
C LYS A 93 -8.85 16.06 14.48
N GLU A 94 -7.99 15.12 14.92
CA GLU A 94 -6.98 15.42 15.95
C GLU A 94 -5.97 16.46 15.45
N VAL A 95 -5.61 16.42 14.17
CA VAL A 95 -4.74 17.45 13.56
C VAL A 95 -5.45 18.80 13.55
N GLU A 96 -6.70 18.83 13.11
CA GLU A 96 -7.50 20.06 13.07
C GLU A 96 -7.63 20.70 14.46
N ASP A 97 -7.95 19.90 15.48
CA ASP A 97 -8.09 20.36 16.86
C ASP A 97 -6.76 20.87 17.43
N SER A 98 -5.67 20.17 17.13
CA SER A 98 -4.32 20.60 17.55
C SER A 98 -3.93 21.94 16.92
N ILE A 99 -4.19 22.14 15.63
CA ILE A 99 -3.90 23.42 14.95
C ILE A 99 -4.79 24.52 15.52
N ARG A 100 -6.09 24.27 15.68
CA ARG A 100 -7.04 25.24 16.24
C ARG A 100 -6.61 25.73 17.61
N ALA A 101 -6.22 24.82 18.50
CA ALA A 101 -5.75 25.17 19.84
C ALA A 101 -4.50 26.08 19.82
N VAL A 102 -3.56 25.85 18.90
CA VAL A 102 -2.36 26.69 18.73
C VAL A 102 -2.71 28.10 18.23
N TYR A 103 -3.65 28.21 17.29
CA TYR A 103 -4.08 29.50 16.75
C TYR A 103 -4.85 30.34 17.78
N GLU A 104 -5.71 29.68 18.57
CA GLU A 104 -6.46 30.31 19.65
C GLU A 104 -5.54 30.75 20.81
N SER A 105 -4.52 29.95 21.17
CA SER A 105 -3.64 30.26 22.30
C SER A 105 -2.63 31.37 22.01
N ASN A 106 -2.12 31.44 20.78
CA ASN A 106 -0.98 32.30 20.45
C ASN A 106 -1.37 33.71 19.99
N SER A 107 -2.66 34.06 20.00
CA SER A 107 -3.14 35.38 19.55
C SER A 107 -2.57 35.79 18.18
N ILE A 108 -2.40 34.83 17.26
CA ILE A 108 -1.64 35.03 16.00
C ILE A 108 -2.37 36.02 15.05
N GLY A 109 -3.56 36.52 15.41
CA GLY A 109 -4.31 37.49 14.60
C GLY A 109 -4.86 36.92 13.29
N TYR A 110 -4.57 35.65 12.98
CA TYR A 110 -5.10 34.91 11.85
C TYR A 110 -6.15 33.90 12.33
N GLU A 111 -7.24 33.77 11.58
CA GLU A 111 -8.29 32.80 11.84
C GLU A 111 -7.99 31.49 11.12
N PHE A 112 -7.93 30.38 11.87
CA PHE A 112 -7.81 29.05 11.28
C PHE A 112 -9.12 28.63 10.62
N THR A 113 -9.13 28.64 9.28
CA THR A 113 -10.30 28.36 8.43
C THR A 113 -10.08 27.13 7.54
N PRO A 114 -10.18 25.91 8.10
CA PRO A 114 -9.97 24.68 7.35
C PRO A 114 -11.02 24.53 6.24
N GLN A 115 -10.55 24.16 5.05
CA GLN A 115 -11.35 23.87 3.87
C GLN A 115 -11.53 22.36 3.72
N PRO A 116 -12.76 21.83 3.82
CA PRO A 116 -13.01 20.39 3.68
C PRO A 116 -12.59 19.84 2.32
N LEU A 117 -11.97 18.65 2.32
CA LEU A 117 -11.55 17.91 1.12
C LEU A 117 -12.19 16.52 1.06
N PRO A 118 -13.52 16.41 0.89
CA PRO A 118 -14.23 15.11 0.95
C PRO A 118 -13.74 14.10 -0.08
N ALA A 119 -13.14 14.55 -1.19
CA ALA A 119 -12.54 13.69 -2.20
C ALA A 119 -11.32 12.87 -1.71
N LEU A 120 -10.75 13.22 -0.55
CA LEU A 120 -9.66 12.49 0.13
C LEU A 120 -10.15 11.66 1.33
N GLY A 121 -11.45 11.70 1.64
CA GLY A 121 -12.06 10.95 2.74
C GLY A 121 -12.73 11.84 3.77
N SER A 122 -13.40 11.19 4.73
CA SER A 122 -14.06 11.88 5.83
C SER A 122 -13.04 12.61 6.71
N GLY A 123 -13.37 13.85 7.11
CA GLY A 123 -12.52 14.69 7.94
C GLY A 123 -11.25 15.23 7.26
N ALA A 124 -10.99 14.88 6.00
CA ALA A 124 -9.87 15.47 5.28
C ALA A 124 -10.10 16.96 5.04
N PHE A 125 -9.03 17.77 5.16
CA PHE A 125 -9.08 19.20 4.98
C PHE A 125 -7.78 19.75 4.41
N ALA A 126 -7.86 20.92 3.79
CA ALA A 126 -6.71 21.75 3.51
C ALA A 126 -6.84 23.06 4.27
N TRP A 127 -5.72 23.72 4.52
CA TRP A 127 -5.70 25.08 5.01
C TRP A 127 -4.42 25.75 4.54
N ALA A 128 -4.41 27.07 4.49
CA ALA A 128 -3.23 27.85 4.22
C ALA A 128 -3.08 28.83 5.39
N ASP A 129 -1.89 28.91 5.97
CA ASP A 129 -1.57 29.99 6.89
C ASP A 129 -1.14 31.24 6.10
N ALA A 130 -0.70 32.27 6.81
CA ALA A 130 -0.06 33.43 6.18
C ALA A 130 1.30 33.08 5.55
N SER A 131 1.83 31.87 5.80
CA SER A 131 2.97 31.34 5.06
C SER A 131 2.47 30.83 3.71
N ILE A 132 3.33 30.86 2.70
CA ILE A 132 2.98 30.56 1.31
C ILE A 132 2.58 29.08 1.05
N PHE A 133 2.43 28.27 2.11
CA PHE A 133 2.18 26.84 2.02
C PHE A 133 0.69 26.52 2.15
N THR A 134 0.21 25.60 1.31
CA THR A 134 -1.07 24.92 1.54
C THR A 134 -0.79 23.59 2.22
N ASP A 135 -1.28 23.45 3.45
CA ASP A 135 -1.24 22.22 4.24
C ASP A 135 -2.48 21.37 3.93
N VAL A 136 -2.27 20.08 3.70
CA VAL A 136 -3.32 19.13 3.34
C VAL A 136 -3.25 17.93 4.28
N ASN A 137 -4.34 17.62 4.97
CA ASN A 137 -4.40 16.54 5.95
C ASN A 137 -5.53 15.55 5.60
N TRP A 138 -5.23 14.26 5.60
CA TRP A 138 -6.22 13.21 5.36
C TRP A 138 -5.83 11.87 5.99
N GLN A 139 -6.80 10.97 6.13
CA GLN A 139 -6.53 9.61 6.61
C GLN A 139 -5.69 8.86 5.57
N PHE A 140 -4.44 8.54 5.92
CA PHE A 140 -3.51 7.84 5.02
C PHE A 140 -3.74 6.33 5.03
N SER A 141 -3.84 5.77 6.23
CA SER A 141 -4.25 4.40 6.50
C SER A 141 -5.04 4.37 7.81
N PRO A 142 -5.78 3.29 8.14
CA PRO A 142 -6.48 3.22 9.43
C PRO A 142 -5.54 3.53 10.61
N GLY A 143 -5.84 4.62 11.34
CA GLY A 143 -5.05 5.10 12.47
C GLY A 143 -3.75 5.86 12.12
N ALA A 144 -3.54 6.25 10.86
CA ALA A 144 -2.43 7.12 10.45
C ALA A 144 -2.91 8.27 9.55
N VAL A 145 -2.39 9.47 9.81
CA VAL A 145 -2.72 10.70 9.06
C VAL A 145 -1.57 11.09 8.15
N ALA A 146 -1.88 11.41 6.90
CA ALA A 146 -0.94 12.06 6.00
C ALA A 146 -1.07 13.57 6.14
N ARG A 147 0.08 14.24 6.10
CA ARG A 147 0.21 15.68 5.90
C ARG A 147 1.01 15.94 4.64
N MET A 148 0.58 16.92 3.85
CA MET A 148 1.26 17.34 2.64
C MET A 148 1.30 18.85 2.56
N ASP A 149 2.50 19.38 2.43
CA ASP A 149 2.78 20.82 2.43
C ASP A 149 3.15 21.22 0.99
N LEU A 150 2.41 22.17 0.43
CA LEU A 150 2.50 22.57 -0.97
C LEU A 150 3.06 23.98 -1.10
N GLY A 151 4.27 24.11 -1.64
CA GLY A 151 4.96 25.40 -1.80
C GLY A 151 4.80 26.08 -3.16
N LEU A 152 4.05 25.46 -4.09
CA LEU A 152 3.80 26.01 -5.43
C LEU A 152 2.29 26.11 -5.67
N THR A 153 1.84 27.22 -6.26
CA THR A 153 0.40 27.47 -6.45
C THR A 153 -0.24 26.45 -7.40
N TRP A 154 0.50 25.95 -8.40
CA TRP A 154 0.00 24.90 -9.27
C TRP A 154 -0.22 23.57 -8.54
N LEU A 155 0.55 23.29 -7.48
CA LEU A 155 0.32 22.12 -6.64
C LEU A 155 -0.94 22.30 -5.81
N SER A 156 -1.17 23.48 -5.21
CA SER A 156 -2.40 23.76 -4.46
C SER A 156 -3.64 23.61 -5.33
N LYS A 157 -3.58 24.01 -6.61
CA LYS A 157 -4.67 23.79 -7.58
C LYS A 157 -4.85 22.31 -7.95
N ALA A 158 -3.80 21.50 -7.85
CA ALA A 158 -3.79 20.07 -8.10
C ALA A 158 -3.81 19.21 -6.82
N THR A 159 -4.23 19.78 -5.68
CA THR A 159 -4.13 19.15 -4.36
C THR A 159 -4.66 17.72 -4.32
N VAL A 160 -5.91 17.51 -4.74
CA VAL A 160 -6.57 16.19 -4.66
C VAL A 160 -5.89 15.14 -5.54
N PRO A 161 -5.65 15.37 -6.85
CA PRO A 161 -5.00 14.36 -7.67
C PRO A 161 -3.55 14.09 -7.25
N VAL A 162 -2.80 15.09 -6.77
CA VAL A 162 -1.44 14.90 -6.23
C VAL A 162 -1.47 14.10 -4.93
N ALA A 163 -2.32 14.44 -3.97
CA ALA A 163 -2.47 13.71 -2.71
C ALA A 163 -2.78 12.22 -2.95
N LYS A 164 -3.62 11.91 -3.97
CA LYS A 164 -3.98 10.54 -4.34
C LYS A 164 -2.84 9.71 -4.95
N LEU A 165 -1.73 10.34 -5.35
CA LEU A 165 -0.53 9.60 -5.77
C LEU A 165 0.20 8.97 -4.60
N PHE A 166 0.15 9.60 -3.42
CA PHE A 166 0.77 9.06 -2.21
C PHE A 166 -0.10 7.93 -1.66
N ARG A 167 0.50 6.73 -1.55
CA ARG A 167 -0.20 5.53 -1.09
C ARG A 167 0.57 4.86 0.03
N PRO A 168 -0.13 4.20 0.97
CA PRO A 168 0.54 3.31 1.89
C PRO A 168 1.37 2.27 1.13
N MET A 169 2.61 2.07 1.56
CA MET A 169 3.51 1.15 0.91
C MET A 169 2.88 -0.26 0.92
N MET A 170 2.87 -0.92 -0.23
CA MET A 170 2.25 -2.25 -0.38
C MET A 170 0.76 -2.29 0.01
N GLU A 171 -0.01 -1.23 -0.25
CA GLU A 171 -1.40 -1.02 0.21
C GLU A 171 -2.30 -2.26 0.12
N VAL A 172 -2.26 -2.98 -1.01
CA VAL A 172 -3.03 -4.22 -1.22
C VAL A 172 -2.74 -5.28 -0.16
N TYR A 173 -1.49 -5.37 0.28
CA TYR A 173 -0.96 -6.45 1.11
C TYR A 173 -0.84 -6.11 2.60
N THR A 174 -0.92 -4.83 2.97
CA THR A 174 -0.57 -4.36 4.33
C THR A 174 -1.69 -3.59 5.02
N ILE A 175 -2.68 -3.08 4.27
CA ILE A 175 -3.81 -2.33 4.82
C ILE A 175 -5.01 -3.25 5.02
N PRO A 176 -5.63 -3.30 6.20
CA PRO A 176 -6.89 -4.02 6.40
C PRO A 176 -8.06 -3.43 5.61
N GLY A 177 -9.00 -4.26 5.19
CA GLY A 177 -10.23 -3.88 4.48
C GLY A 177 -10.27 -4.30 3.01
N GLU A 178 -11.36 -3.92 2.34
CA GLU A 178 -11.58 -4.17 0.91
C GLU A 178 -11.23 -2.94 0.07
N ARG A 179 -10.70 -3.16 -1.13
CA ARG A 179 -10.38 -2.08 -2.07
C ARG A 179 -10.29 -2.57 -3.51
N THR A 180 -10.44 -1.64 -4.44
CA THR A 180 -10.19 -1.89 -5.86
C THR A 180 -8.86 -1.26 -6.27
N VAL A 181 -7.94 -2.06 -6.78
CA VAL A 181 -6.62 -1.61 -7.27
C VAL A 181 -6.39 -2.23 -8.64
N ASN A 182 -6.09 -1.40 -9.63
CA ASN A 182 -5.89 -1.80 -11.03
C ASN A 182 -7.06 -2.64 -11.61
N GLY A 183 -8.31 -2.26 -11.28
CA GLY A 183 -9.52 -2.95 -11.74
C GLY A 183 -9.78 -4.31 -11.10
N ARG A 184 -9.04 -4.67 -10.04
CA ARG A 184 -9.21 -5.93 -9.30
C ARG A 184 -9.66 -5.63 -7.87
N GLN A 185 -10.58 -6.44 -7.35
CA GLN A 185 -11.04 -6.34 -5.98
C GLN A 185 -10.12 -7.16 -5.07
N TRP A 186 -9.67 -6.53 -4.00
CA TRP A 186 -8.77 -7.09 -3.00
C TRP A 186 -9.40 -6.98 -1.63
N ARG A 187 -9.13 -7.94 -0.77
CA ARG A 187 -9.52 -7.95 0.63
C ARG A 187 -8.30 -8.33 1.44
N THR A 188 -7.97 -7.53 2.44
CA THR A 188 -6.87 -7.83 3.35
C THR A 188 -7.33 -7.78 4.80
N THR A 189 -6.94 -8.77 5.58
CA THR A 189 -7.11 -8.79 7.04
C THR A 189 -5.73 -8.91 7.66
N CYS A 190 -5.50 -8.24 8.79
CA CYS A 190 -4.23 -8.31 9.50
C CYS A 190 -4.45 -8.70 10.95
N GLU A 191 -3.45 -9.33 11.53
CA GLU A 191 -3.41 -9.72 12.94
C GLU A 191 -1.99 -9.51 13.49
N SER A 192 -1.89 -9.31 14.81
CA SER A 192 -0.59 -9.32 15.49
C SER A 192 0.07 -10.69 15.36
N TYR A 193 1.36 -10.71 15.08
CA TYR A 193 2.11 -11.95 14.84
C TYR A 193 3.52 -11.84 15.42
N SER A 194 3.67 -12.29 16.68
CA SER A 194 4.93 -12.18 17.42
C SER A 194 5.44 -10.72 17.42
N ALA A 195 6.68 -10.46 16.98
CA ALA A 195 7.27 -9.13 16.88
C ALA A 195 6.94 -8.37 15.56
N THR A 196 5.92 -8.80 14.82
CA THR A 196 5.41 -8.13 13.61
C THR A 196 3.89 -8.26 13.52
N ALA A 197 3.31 -7.88 12.38
CA ALA A 197 1.94 -8.18 12.02
C ALA A 197 1.90 -9.04 10.75
N ARG A 198 0.92 -9.95 10.69
CA ARG A 198 0.68 -10.81 9.53
C ARG A 198 -0.62 -10.41 8.87
N CYS A 199 -0.56 -10.15 7.57
CA CYS A 199 -1.72 -9.79 6.77
C CYS A 199 -2.03 -10.89 5.77
N ARG A 200 -3.27 -11.38 5.75
CA ARG A 200 -3.80 -12.24 4.71
C ARG A 200 -4.46 -11.38 3.65
N THR A 201 -4.06 -11.59 2.40
CA THR A 201 -4.68 -10.96 1.24
C THR A 201 -5.41 -12.01 0.41
N ASP A 202 -6.68 -11.76 0.18
CA ASP A 202 -7.51 -12.48 -0.78
C ASP A 202 -7.82 -11.55 -1.98
N ILE A 203 -8.04 -12.16 -3.13
CA ILE A 203 -8.41 -11.49 -4.37
C ILE A 203 -9.71 -12.06 -4.91
N PHE A 204 -10.60 -11.20 -5.41
CA PHE A 204 -11.79 -11.65 -6.09
C PHE A 204 -11.43 -12.12 -7.51
N ALA A 205 -11.55 -13.42 -7.75
CA ALA A 205 -11.13 -14.05 -8.98
C ALA A 205 -12.01 -15.25 -9.34
N THR A 206 -11.86 -15.71 -10.57
CA THR A 206 -12.36 -17.02 -10.99
C THR A 206 -11.25 -18.04 -10.77
N VAL A 207 -11.53 -19.09 -10.01
CA VAL A 207 -10.61 -20.18 -9.68
C VAL A 207 -11.20 -21.51 -10.09
N ILE A 208 -10.34 -22.47 -10.42
CA ILE A 208 -10.76 -23.85 -10.70
C ILE A 208 -10.49 -24.69 -9.45
N LYS A 209 -11.53 -25.31 -8.92
CA LYS A 209 -11.45 -26.23 -7.79
C LYS A 209 -11.51 -27.67 -8.30
N LYS A 210 -10.68 -28.54 -7.73
CA LYS A 210 -10.84 -29.98 -7.90
C LYS A 210 -11.97 -30.46 -6.99
N THR A 211 -12.92 -31.20 -7.55
CA THR A 211 -14.01 -31.86 -6.81
C THR A 211 -13.79 -33.38 -6.85
N PRO A 212 -14.52 -34.19 -6.05
CA PRO A 212 -14.44 -35.64 -6.15
C PRO A 212 -14.80 -36.18 -7.55
N THR A 213 -15.64 -35.45 -8.30
CA THR A 213 -16.16 -35.87 -9.62
C THR A 213 -15.51 -35.14 -10.79
N GLY A 214 -14.57 -34.21 -10.57
CA GLY A 214 -13.90 -33.48 -11.64
C GLY A 214 -13.38 -32.11 -11.23
N PHE A 215 -13.76 -31.08 -11.99
CA PHE A 215 -13.35 -29.70 -11.77
C PHE A 215 -14.55 -28.76 -11.85
N GLU A 216 -14.56 -27.77 -10.97
CA GLU A 216 -15.58 -26.74 -10.91
C GLU A 216 -14.91 -25.36 -11.02
N THR A 217 -15.46 -24.50 -11.86
CA THR A 217 -15.03 -23.11 -11.95
C THR A 217 -15.87 -22.26 -10.99
N VAL A 218 -15.22 -21.69 -9.97
CA VAL A 218 -15.87 -20.90 -8.92
C VAL A 218 -15.39 -19.46 -9.00
N LYS A 219 -16.31 -18.51 -8.90
CA LYS A 219 -15.99 -17.08 -8.80
C LYS A 219 -16.17 -16.63 -7.35
N GLY A 220 -15.14 -16.01 -6.77
CA GLY A 220 -15.19 -15.57 -5.38
C GLY A 220 -13.85 -15.08 -4.86
N TRP A 221 -13.78 -14.87 -3.55
CA TRP A 221 -12.54 -14.56 -2.86
C TRP A 221 -11.62 -15.78 -2.84
N ALA A 222 -10.41 -15.61 -3.35
CA ALA A 222 -9.36 -16.62 -3.37
C ALA A 222 -8.12 -16.09 -2.67
N PHE A 223 -7.45 -16.95 -1.92
CA PHE A 223 -6.18 -16.61 -1.28
C PHE A 223 -5.16 -16.15 -2.33
N ASN A 224 -4.56 -14.99 -2.08
CA ASN A 224 -3.44 -14.51 -2.88
C ASN A 224 -2.12 -14.71 -2.13
N SER A 225 -2.01 -14.22 -0.89
CA SER A 225 -0.76 -14.27 -0.15
C SER A 225 -0.89 -13.96 1.34
N LEU A 226 0.08 -14.39 2.14
CA LEU A 226 0.36 -13.79 3.45
C LEU A 226 1.49 -12.76 3.34
N THR A 227 1.41 -11.69 4.12
CA THR A 227 2.43 -10.65 4.22
C THR A 227 2.82 -10.48 5.67
N TYR A 228 4.08 -10.72 5.98
CA TYR A 228 4.67 -10.34 7.25
C TYR A 228 5.20 -8.91 7.12
N ARG A 229 4.62 -7.98 7.88
CA ARG A 229 4.94 -6.56 7.80
C ARG A 229 6.37 -6.28 8.27
N TRP A 230 6.82 -5.05 7.99
CA TRP A 230 8.18 -4.59 8.25
C TRP A 230 8.66 -4.95 9.65
N SER A 231 9.77 -5.68 9.72
CA SER A 231 10.38 -6.16 10.94
C SER A 231 11.90 -6.27 10.77
N ASP A 232 12.65 -6.44 11.86
CA ASP A 232 14.09 -6.64 11.77
C ASP A 232 14.39 -7.97 11.06
N ARG A 233 15.31 -7.95 10.09
CA ARG A 233 15.77 -9.13 9.37
C ARG A 233 16.38 -10.18 10.30
N ALA A 234 16.96 -9.77 11.42
CA ALA A 234 17.53 -10.68 12.41
C ALA A 234 16.50 -11.69 12.94
N LEU A 235 15.22 -11.28 13.05
CA LEU A 235 14.11 -12.15 13.46
C LEU A 235 13.89 -13.34 12.51
N TRP A 236 14.36 -13.21 11.26
CA TRP A 236 14.14 -14.18 10.20
C TRP A 236 15.39 -15.00 9.86
N LYS A 237 16.49 -14.84 10.61
CA LYS A 237 17.79 -15.46 10.30
C LYS A 237 17.74 -16.99 10.16
N THR A 238 16.89 -17.66 10.93
CA THR A 238 16.71 -19.12 10.88
C THR A 238 15.45 -19.53 10.12
N ASN A 239 14.62 -18.57 9.70
CA ASN A 239 13.37 -18.82 9.01
C ASN A 239 13.58 -18.78 7.48
N PRO A 240 13.29 -19.87 6.74
CA PRO A 240 13.52 -19.92 5.30
C PRO A 240 12.62 -18.97 4.49
N LEU A 241 11.58 -18.37 5.08
CA LEU A 241 10.77 -17.33 4.45
C LEU A 241 11.51 -15.99 4.31
N GLY A 242 12.53 -15.75 5.13
CA GLY A 242 13.31 -14.50 5.12
C GLY A 242 14.69 -14.62 4.49
N ARG A 243 14.98 -15.72 3.78
CA ARG A 243 16.30 -15.98 3.18
C ARG A 243 16.17 -16.65 1.82
N THR A 244 16.94 -16.20 0.85
CA THR A 244 17.00 -16.83 -0.48
C THR A 244 17.39 -18.30 -0.37
N GLY A 245 16.63 -19.20 -0.99
CA GLY A 245 16.90 -20.63 -0.93
C GLY A 245 15.72 -21.48 -1.39
N LYS A 246 15.90 -22.80 -1.36
CA LYS A 246 14.85 -23.81 -1.57
C LYS A 246 14.84 -24.78 -0.41
N TRP A 247 13.67 -25.24 -0.01
CA TRP A 247 13.54 -26.23 1.05
C TRP A 247 12.27 -27.05 0.88
N THR A 248 12.21 -28.16 1.60
CA THR A 248 10.99 -28.95 1.75
C THR A 248 10.49 -28.76 3.17
N SER A 249 9.21 -28.42 3.34
CA SER A 249 8.61 -28.30 4.68
C SER A 249 8.45 -29.68 5.32
N ALA A 250 8.18 -29.72 6.63
CA ALA A 250 7.98 -30.98 7.35
C ALA A 250 6.82 -31.81 6.76
N GLU A 251 5.84 -31.15 6.14
CA GLU A 251 4.70 -31.77 5.45
C GLU A 251 5.01 -32.18 3.99
N GLY A 252 6.29 -32.14 3.58
CA GLY A 252 6.73 -32.57 2.25
C GLY A 252 6.51 -31.55 1.13
N ARG A 253 6.06 -30.32 1.43
CA ARG A 253 5.80 -29.30 0.41
C ARG A 253 7.10 -28.65 -0.02
N GLN A 254 7.32 -28.45 -1.31
CA GLN A 254 8.52 -27.79 -1.82
C GLN A 254 8.32 -26.27 -1.90
N TRP A 255 9.32 -25.55 -1.43
CA TRP A 255 9.32 -24.10 -1.31
C TRP A 255 10.57 -23.49 -1.94
N ARG A 256 10.45 -22.24 -2.36
CA ARG A 256 11.59 -21.37 -2.69
C ARG A 256 11.33 -19.97 -2.19
N THR A 257 12.38 -19.29 -1.75
CA THR A 257 12.36 -17.87 -1.38
C THR A 257 13.39 -17.13 -2.22
N GLU A 258 13.03 -15.92 -2.63
CA GLU A 258 13.89 -14.94 -3.28
C GLU A 258 13.85 -13.66 -2.43
N CYS A 259 14.99 -13.02 -2.20
CA CYS A 259 15.09 -11.80 -1.40
C CYS A 259 15.96 -10.75 -2.09
N ASP A 260 15.64 -9.47 -1.90
CA ASP A 260 16.46 -8.33 -2.31
C ASP A 260 16.81 -8.29 -3.82
N THR A 261 15.92 -8.83 -4.64
CA THR A 261 16.04 -8.86 -6.11
C THR A 261 15.19 -7.77 -6.76
N PRO A 262 15.35 -7.49 -8.07
CA PRO A 262 14.43 -6.61 -8.80
C PRO A 262 12.95 -7.05 -8.70
N ASN A 263 12.70 -8.37 -8.59
CA ASN A 263 11.33 -8.90 -8.49
C ASN A 263 10.70 -8.68 -7.11
N THR A 264 11.50 -8.68 -6.05
CA THR A 264 11.02 -8.53 -4.67
C THR A 264 11.15 -7.10 -4.16
N GLY A 265 12.05 -6.31 -4.74
CA GLY A 265 12.56 -5.07 -4.15
C GLY A 265 13.61 -5.35 -3.08
N ARG A 266 14.43 -4.33 -2.78
CA ARG A 266 15.33 -4.32 -1.62
C ARG A 266 14.48 -4.22 -0.34
N GLY A 267 14.90 -4.94 0.71
CA GLY A 267 14.19 -4.97 1.98
C GLY A 267 12.96 -5.88 1.97
N ALA A 268 12.92 -6.88 1.08
CA ALA A 268 11.82 -7.82 1.03
C ALA A 268 12.24 -9.21 0.53
N CYS A 269 11.49 -10.22 0.96
CA CYS A 269 11.52 -11.58 0.44
C CYS A 269 10.15 -11.98 -0.10
N ARG A 270 10.12 -12.79 -1.17
CA ARG A 270 8.94 -13.49 -1.66
C ARG A 270 9.19 -14.99 -1.65
N SER A 271 8.28 -15.72 -1.03
CA SER A 271 8.27 -17.17 -0.97
C SER A 271 7.19 -17.73 -1.87
N TYR A 272 7.56 -18.79 -2.59
CA TYR A 272 6.74 -19.50 -3.54
C TYR A 272 6.68 -20.95 -3.14
N ILE A 273 5.56 -21.58 -3.47
CA ILE A 273 5.35 -23.00 -3.23
C ILE A 273 5.13 -23.72 -4.55
N LEU A 274 5.74 -24.90 -4.69
CA LEU A 274 5.49 -25.76 -5.84
C LEU A 274 4.17 -26.49 -5.61
N THR A 275 3.24 -26.33 -6.54
CA THR A 275 1.91 -26.93 -6.43
C THR A 275 1.32 -27.20 -7.81
N THR A 276 0.38 -28.13 -7.88
CA THR A 276 -0.37 -28.42 -9.09
C THR A 276 -1.45 -27.36 -9.31
N VAL A 277 -1.30 -26.61 -10.38
CA VAL A 277 -2.27 -25.62 -10.86
C VAL A 277 -3.18 -26.29 -11.88
N ILE A 278 -4.48 -26.02 -11.80
CA ILE A 278 -5.44 -26.43 -12.82
C ILE A 278 -5.77 -25.22 -13.68
N ASP A 279 -5.70 -25.38 -14.99
CA ASP A 279 -6.08 -24.38 -15.98
C ASP A 279 -7.16 -24.96 -16.91
N HIS A 280 -7.88 -24.09 -17.62
CA HIS A 280 -8.89 -24.47 -18.60
C HIS A 280 -8.55 -23.88 -19.97
N LYS A 281 -7.98 -24.71 -20.86
CA LYS A 281 -7.52 -24.32 -22.20
C LYS A 281 -8.18 -25.19 -23.26
N GLY A 282 -8.69 -24.56 -24.32
CA GLY A 282 -9.27 -25.29 -25.47
C GLY A 282 -10.44 -26.22 -25.10
N GLY A 283 -11.25 -25.85 -24.10
CA GLY A 283 -12.38 -26.66 -23.62
C GLY A 283 -11.98 -27.85 -22.75
N LYS A 284 -10.72 -27.94 -22.30
CA LYS A 284 -10.22 -29.02 -21.45
C LYS A 284 -9.52 -28.46 -20.22
N TYR A 285 -9.60 -29.19 -19.12
CA TYR A 285 -8.81 -28.92 -17.92
C TYR A 285 -7.40 -29.50 -18.09
N THR A 286 -6.38 -28.71 -17.81
CA THR A 286 -4.96 -29.12 -17.81
C THR A 286 -4.36 -28.93 -16.42
N GLN A 287 -3.37 -29.73 -16.06
CA GLN A 287 -2.67 -29.65 -14.78
C GLN A 287 -1.18 -29.48 -14.99
N ASP A 288 -0.59 -28.49 -14.32
CA ASP A 288 0.84 -28.20 -14.37
C ASP A 288 1.39 -27.95 -12.96
N ASN A 289 2.59 -28.43 -12.66
CA ASN A 289 3.27 -28.10 -11.41
C ASN A 289 4.02 -26.77 -11.56
N LEU A 290 3.58 -25.73 -10.86
CA LEU A 290 4.15 -24.38 -10.94
C LEU A 290 4.54 -23.84 -9.56
N TRP A 291 5.54 -22.96 -9.56
CA TRP A 291 5.90 -22.16 -8.40
C TRP A 291 4.92 -20.99 -8.27
N VAL A 292 4.02 -21.06 -7.29
CA VAL A 292 3.01 -20.04 -7.05
C VAL A 292 3.39 -19.18 -5.86
N PHE A 293 3.25 -17.86 -6.00
CA PHE A 293 3.50 -16.91 -4.91
C PHE A 293 2.59 -17.23 -3.72
N ASN A 294 3.15 -17.25 -2.52
CA ASN A 294 2.41 -17.64 -1.33
C ASN A 294 2.59 -16.66 -0.18
N ASN A 295 3.82 -16.22 0.10
CA ASN A 295 4.09 -15.31 1.20
C ASN A 295 5.14 -14.26 0.84
N GLN A 296 5.11 -13.14 1.53
CA GLN A 296 6.19 -12.16 1.51
C GLN A 296 6.55 -11.68 2.91
N VAL A 297 7.82 -11.36 3.10
CA VAL A 297 8.37 -10.78 4.34
C VAL A 297 8.95 -9.42 3.99
N LEU A 298 8.56 -8.39 4.74
CA LEU A 298 9.06 -7.03 4.57
C LEU A 298 10.04 -6.71 5.72
N PHE A 299 11.14 -6.04 5.39
CA PHE A 299 12.19 -5.66 6.35
C PHE A 299 12.27 -4.15 6.49
N ASN A 300 12.69 -3.71 7.68
CA ASN A 300 12.76 -2.28 7.99
C ASN A 300 13.71 -1.49 7.09
#